data_AF-A0A2N7IR77-F1
#
_entry.id   AF-A0A2N7IR77-F1
#
_cell.length_a   1.000
_cell.length_b   1.000
_cell.length_c   1.000
_cell.angle_alpha   90.00
_cell.angle_beta   90.00
_cell.angle_gamma   90.00
#
_symmetry.space_group_name_H-M   'P 1'
#
loop_
_entity.id
_entity.type
_entity.pdbx_description
1 polymer ?
#
loop_
_entity_poly.entity_id
_entity_poly.type
_entity_poly.pdbx_seq_one_letter_code
_entity_poly.pdbx_strand_id
1 'polypeptide(L)' 'MSEALLLQQEVEKRYGYHKRSLSETAMYRVKQLLGGKLSLRNYNAQVGETYAMIKALNKLTGLGMPETQYVV' A
#
# COMPACT_ATOMS: atom_id res chain seq x y z
N MET A 1 -0.38 1.17 37.41
CA MET A 1 -0.12 1.32 35.96
C MET A 1 -0.36 0.00 35.21
N SER A 2 -1.53 -0.65 35.32
CA SER A 2 -1.57 -2.11 35.08
C SER A 2 -2.19 -2.58 33.76
N GLU A 3 -3.45 -2.29 33.43
CA GLU A 3 -4.10 -2.97 32.28
C GLU A 3 -4.52 -2.05 31.14
N ALA A 4 -5.15 -0.90 31.46
CA ALA A 4 -5.58 0.06 30.45
C ALA A 4 -4.40 0.61 29.61
N LEU A 5 -3.24 0.82 30.24
CA LEU A 5 -2.03 1.27 29.54
C LEU A 5 -1.46 0.19 28.61
N LEU A 6 -1.53 -1.09 29.02
CA LEU A 6 -1.09 -2.22 28.20
C LEU A 6 -2.00 -2.41 26.98
N LEU A 7 -3.33 -2.31 27.17
CA LEU A 7 -4.29 -2.35 26.06
C LEU A 7 -4.09 -1.19 25.09
N GLN A 8 -3.82 0.02 25.58
CA GLN A 8 -3.51 1.15 24.71
C GLN A 8 -2.26 0.90 23.88
N GLN A 9 -1.17 0.42 24.50
CA GLN A 9 0.05 0.07 23.77
C GLN A 9 -0.17 -1.03 22.74
N GLU A 10 -1.03 -2.01 23.04
CA GLU A 10 -1.36 -3.11 22.14
C GLU A 10 -2.17 -2.65 20.92
N VAL A 11 -3.14 -1.74 21.10
CA VAL A 11 -3.90 -1.14 20.00
C VAL A 11 -2.97 -0.33 19.08
N GLU A 12 -2.10 0.51 19.66
CA GLU A 12 -1.12 1.28 18.87
C GLU A 12 -0.17 0.37 18.08
N LYS A 13 0.29 -0.73 18.68
CA LYS A 13 1.11 -1.74 18.01
C LYS A 13 0.36 -2.40 16.86
N ARG A 14 -0.88 -2.84 17.07
CA ARG A 14 -1.69 -3.46 16.00
C ARG A 14 -1.98 -2.49 14.87
N TYR A 15 -2.32 -1.25 15.19
CA TYR A 15 -2.57 -0.22 14.19
C TYR A 15 -1.30 0.09 13.39
N GLY A 16 -0.15 0.19 14.05
CA GLY A 16 1.16 0.33 13.40
C GLY A 16 1.49 -0.85 12.48
N TYR A 17 1.27 -2.07 12.95
CA TYR A 17 1.48 -3.30 12.17
C TYR A 17 0.59 -3.34 10.93
N HIS A 18 -0.70 -3.02 11.07
CA HIS A 18 -1.64 -3.00 9.96
C HIS A 18 -1.21 -2.02 8.86
N LYS A 19 -0.82 -0.80 9.22
CA LYS A 19 -0.31 0.21 8.27
C LYS A 19 0.96 -0.26 7.55
N ARG A 20 1.89 -0.89 8.28
CA ARG A 20 3.10 -1.47 7.68
C ARG A 20 2.75 -2.58 6.69
N SER A 21 1.89 -3.51 7.09
CA SER A 21 1.47 -4.64 6.25
C SER A 21 0.77 -4.18 4.95
N LEU A 22 -0.08 -3.15 5.02
CA LEU A 22 -0.67 -2.54 3.83
C LEU A 22 0.38 -1.95 2.88
N SER A 23 1.37 -1.23 3.44
CA SER A 23 2.45 -0.61 2.68
C SER A 23 3.35 -1.66 2.01
N GLU A 24 3.69 -2.73 2.73
CA GLU A 24 4.47 -3.86 2.21
C GLU A 24 3.73 -4.57 1.07
N THR A 25 2.42 -4.78 1.24
CA THR A 25 1.57 -5.41 0.21
C THR A 25 1.49 -4.55 -1.05
N ALA A 26 1.31 -3.24 -0.91
CA ALA A 26 1.31 -2.31 -2.04
C ALA A 26 2.66 -2.32 -2.78
N MET A 27 3.76 -2.28 -2.03
CA MET A 27 5.12 -2.32 -2.60
C MET A 27 5.43 -3.66 -3.28
N TYR A 28 4.94 -4.77 -2.72
CA TYR A 28 5.05 -6.08 -3.34
C TYR A 28 4.38 -6.11 -4.73
N ARG A 29 3.15 -5.59 -4.85
CA ARG A 29 2.44 -5.50 -6.13
C ARG A 29 3.19 -4.65 -7.16
N VAL A 30 3.73 -3.51 -6.74
CA VAL A 30 4.56 -2.64 -7.60
C VAL A 30 5.77 -3.42 -8.15
N LYS A 31 6.49 -4.13 -7.28
CA LYS A 31 7.66 -4.93 -7.70
C LYS A 31 7.32 -6.04 -8.67
N GLN A 32 6.18 -6.71 -8.49
CA GLN A 32 5.75 -7.80 -9.38
C GLN A 32 5.33 -7.30 -10.76
N LEU A 33 4.65 -6.15 -10.83
CA LEU A 33 4.02 -5.69 -12.07
C LEU A 33 4.89 -4.72 -12.88
N LEU A 34 5.75 -3.92 -12.23
CA LEU A 34 6.47 -2.80 -12.84
C LEU A 34 7.99 -2.92 -12.75
N GLY A 35 8.47 -4.09 -12.32
CA GLY A 35 9.89 -4.37 -12.14
C GLY A 35 10.34 -4.13 -10.69
N GLY A 36 11.11 -5.08 -10.15
CA GLY A 36 11.46 -5.13 -8.73
C GLY A 36 12.47 -4.09 -8.23
N LYS A 37 12.75 -3.04 -9.01
CA LYS A 37 13.83 -2.09 -8.73
C LYS A 37 13.34 -0.66 -8.94
N LEU A 38 13.57 0.19 -7.93
CA LEU A 38 13.53 1.64 -8.11
C LEU A 38 14.87 2.08 -8.70
N SER A 39 14.82 2.81 -9.80
CA SER A 39 16.01 3.14 -10.60
C SER A 39 16.83 4.29 -10.01
N LEU A 40 16.23 5.08 -9.13
CA LEU A 40 16.78 6.35 -8.66
C LEU A 40 17.53 6.19 -7.34
N ARG A 41 18.68 6.86 -7.20
CA ARG A 41 19.51 6.85 -5.97
C ARG A 41 19.11 7.91 -4.93
N ASN A 42 18.16 8.78 -5.28
CA ASN A 42 17.67 9.85 -4.41
C ASN A 42 16.28 9.49 -3.87
N TYR A 43 16.06 9.64 -2.56
CA TYR A 43 14.79 9.28 -1.90
C TYR A 43 13.58 9.99 -2.50
N ASN A 44 13.64 11.32 -2.71
CA ASN A 44 12.51 12.07 -3.27
C ASN A 44 12.21 11.61 -4.71
N ALA A 45 13.26 11.29 -5.46
CA ALA A 45 13.14 10.75 -6.79
C ALA A 45 12.48 9.36 -6.79
N GLN A 46 12.86 8.47 -5.85
CA GLN A 46 12.22 7.17 -5.62
C GLN A 46 10.73 7.28 -5.25
N VAL A 47 10.38 8.27 -4.42
CA VAL A 47 8.98 8.56 -4.05
C VAL A 47 8.18 8.97 -5.29
N GLY A 48 8.73 9.84 -6.14
CA GLY A 48 8.11 10.26 -7.40
C GLY A 48 7.90 9.09 -8.38
N GLU A 49 8.91 8.25 -8.55
CA GLU A 49 8.85 7.03 -9.38
C GLU A 49 7.75 6.08 -8.88
N THR A 50 7.72 5.79 -7.58
CA THR A 50 6.71 4.92 -6.95
C THR A 50 5.30 5.50 -7.11
N TYR A 51 5.13 6.81 -6.97
CA TYR A 51 3.83 7.47 -7.13
C TYR A 51 3.31 7.35 -8.57
N ALA A 52 4.17 7.56 -9.57
CA ALA A 52 3.82 7.37 -10.97
C ALA A 52 3.41 5.91 -11.26
N MET A 53 4.15 4.95 -10.73
CA MET A 53 3.86 3.51 -10.82
C MET A 53 2.48 3.16 -10.22
N ILE A 54 2.19 3.61 -9.01
CA ILE A 54 0.89 3.37 -8.36
C ILE A 54 -0.26 4.00 -9.16
N LYS A 55 -0.06 5.22 -9.68
CA LYS A 55 -1.07 5.90 -10.50
C LYS A 55 -1.37 5.12 -11.78
N ALA A 56 -0.35 4.55 -12.42
CA ALA A 56 -0.52 3.69 -13.59
C ALA A 56 -1.28 2.40 -13.23
N LEU A 57 -0.92 1.74 -12.12
CA LEU A 57 -1.61 0.54 -11.63
C LEU A 57 -3.09 0.79 -11.35
N ASN A 58 -3.42 1.85 -10.61
CA ASN A 58 -4.81 2.17 -10.30
C ASN A 58 -5.64 2.40 -11.57
N LYS A 59 -5.06 3.04 -12.60
CA LYS A 59 -5.72 3.22 -13.89
C LYS A 59 -5.96 1.89 -14.60
N LEU A 60 -4.96 1.00 -14.63
CA LEU A 60 -5.09 -0.34 -15.22
C LEU A 60 -6.13 -1.19 -14.48
N THR A 61 -6.14 -1.14 -13.14
CA THR A 61 -7.16 -1.82 -12.33
C THR A 61 -8.55 -1.30 -12.62
N GLY A 62 -8.73 0.02 -12.75
CA GLY A 62 -10.02 0.61 -13.13
C GLY A 62 -10.49 0.16 -14.52
N LEU A 63 -9.58 0.10 -15.51
CA LEU A 63 -9.90 -0.34 -16.86
C LEU A 63 -10.24 -1.85 -16.95
N GLY A 64 -9.66 -2.67 -16.06
CA GLY A 64 -9.90 -4.11 -16.01
C GLY A 64 -11.06 -4.52 -15.12
N MET A 65 -11.70 -3.59 -14.41
CA MET A 65 -12.80 -3.90 -13.49
C MET A 65 -14.11 -4.00 -14.28
N PRO A 66 -14.83 -5.14 -14.23
CA PRO A 66 -16.11 -5.27 -14.91
C PRO A 66 -17.15 -4.38 -14.24
N GLU A 67 -17.98 -3.70 -15.04
CA GLU A 67 -19.15 -3.00 -14.53
C GLU A 67 -20.15 -4.02 -13.99
N THR A 68 -20.26 -4.11 -12.66
CA THR A 68 -21.19 -5.02 -12.00
C THR A 68 -22.46 -4.25 -11.72
N GLN A 69 -23.57 -4.64 -12.35
CA GLN A 69 -24.88 -4.08 -12.05
C GLN A 69 -25.58 -5.01 -11.05
N TYR A 70 -26.02 -4.43 -9.93
CA TYR A 70 -26.93 -5.12 -9.02
C TYR A 70 -28.33 -5.06 -9.62
N VAL A 71 -28.80 -6.19 -10.14
CA VAL A 71 -30.17 -6.33 -10.63
C VAL A 71 -31.02 -6.80 -9.45
N VAL A 72 -32.00 -5.97 -9.08
CA VAL A 72 -33.07 -6.27 -8.11
C VAL A 72 -34.25 -6.87 -8.84
#